data_AF-A6ILF3-F1
#
_entry.id   AF-A6ILF3-F1
#
_cell.length_a   1.000
_cell.length_b   1.000
_cell.length_c   1.000
_cell.angle_alpha   90.00
_cell.angle_beta   90.00
_cell.angle_gamma   90.00
#
_symmetry.space_group_name_H-M   'P 1'
#
loop_
_entity.id
_entity.type
_entity.pdbx_description
1 polymer ?
#
loop_
_entity_poly.entity_id
_entity_poly.type
_entity_poly.pdbx_seq_one_letter_code
_entity_poly.pdbx_strand_id
1 'polypeptide(L)'
;MKFCVSLESGYCWRNFVNYSPSNEAHWPRYPHLWVRLYVLELYCIILGLPPCLNILRRKQPQLTFFTIALQSCHYQRLPPHILWATGLK
;
A
#
# COMPACT_ATOMS: atom_id res chain seq x y z
N MET A 1 9.18 9.97 0.35
CA MET A 1 8.65 8.62 0.67
C MET A 1 8.58 7.83 -0.63
N LYS A 2 9.32 6.71 -0.75
CA LYS A 2 9.22 5.80 -1.90
C LYS A 2 8.20 4.71 -1.56
N PHE A 3 7.25 4.47 -2.46
CA PHE A 3 6.20 3.47 -2.27
C PHE A 3 6.67 2.15 -2.86
N CYS A 4 6.76 1.12 -2.02
CA CYS A 4 7.28 -0.19 -2.40
C CYS A 4 6.35 -0.91 -3.39
N VAL A 5 6.42 -0.56 -4.66
CA VAL A 5 5.84 -1.30 -5.79
C VAL A 5 6.70 -2.55 -6.01
N SER A 6 6.15 -3.59 -6.66
CA SER A 6 6.85 -4.86 -6.90
C SER A 6 8.26 -4.71 -7.46
N LEU A 7 8.50 -3.69 -8.28
CA LEU A 7 9.83 -3.35 -8.79
C LEU A 7 10.80 -2.88 -7.69
N GLU A 8 10.35 -1.99 -6.79
CA GLU A 8 11.16 -1.53 -5.66
C GLU A 8 11.46 -2.67 -4.68
N SER A 9 10.47 -3.53 -4.41
CA SER A 9 10.64 -4.71 -3.57
C SER A 9 11.64 -5.70 -4.18
N GLY A 10 11.57 -5.94 -5.49
CA GLY A 10 12.54 -6.79 -6.20
C GLY A 10 13.94 -6.19 -6.24
N TYR A 11 14.06 -4.87 -6.39
CA TYR A 11 15.35 -4.16 -6.28
C TYR A 11 15.94 -4.32 -4.89
N CYS A 12 15.15 -4.09 -3.84
CA CYS A 12 15.62 -4.23 -2.47
C CYS A 12 16.02 -5.68 -2.13
N TRP A 13 15.26 -6.66 -2.62
CA TRP A 13 15.60 -8.07 -2.50
C TRP A 13 17.00 -8.34 -3.03
N ARG A 14 17.25 -7.99 -4.30
CA ARG A 14 18.53 -8.27 -4.98
C ARG A 14 19.74 -7.56 -4.37
N ASN A 15 19.57 -6.36 -3.84
CA ASN A 15 20.69 -5.53 -3.43
C ASN A 15 20.98 -5.53 -1.92
N PHE A 16 19.97 -5.80 -1.08
CA PHE A 16 20.10 -5.61 0.37
C PHE A 16 19.70 -6.84 1.20
N VAL A 17 18.94 -7.79 0.64
CA VAL A 17 18.53 -8.98 1.39
C VAL A 17 19.61 -10.05 1.25
N ASN A 18 20.02 -10.62 2.38
CA ASN A 18 20.90 -11.79 2.38
C ASN A 18 20.06 -13.07 2.17
N TYR A 19 19.82 -13.41 0.91
CA TYR A 19 19.07 -14.61 0.50
C TYR A 19 20.00 -15.76 0.12
N SER A 20 19.51 -17.00 0.24
CA SER A 20 20.24 -18.17 -0.28
C SER A 20 20.32 -18.14 -1.81
N PRO A 21 21.38 -18.68 -2.45
CA PRO A 21 21.53 -18.64 -3.91
C PRO A 21 20.32 -19.21 -4.69
N SER A 22 19.63 -20.19 -4.11
CA SER A 22 18.39 -20.77 -4.66
C SER A 22 17.20 -19.81 -4.74
N ASN A 23 17.24 -18.67 -4.04
CA ASN A 23 16.13 -17.72 -3.89
C ASN A 23 16.40 -16.37 -4.57
N GLU A 24 17.42 -16.26 -5.43
CA GLU A 24 17.79 -15.00 -6.10
C GLU A 24 16.64 -14.38 -6.90
N ALA A 25 15.86 -15.20 -7.61
CA ALA A 25 14.68 -14.77 -8.36
C ALA A 25 13.38 -14.81 -7.53
N HIS A 26 13.41 -15.39 -6.33
CA HIS A 26 12.22 -15.71 -5.54
C HIS A 26 11.99 -14.74 -4.38
N TRP A 27 11.75 -13.47 -4.73
CA TRP A 27 11.36 -12.48 -3.73
C TRP A 27 9.88 -12.65 -3.33
N PRO A 28 9.54 -12.49 -2.04
CA PRO A 28 8.18 -12.69 -1.54
C PRO A 28 7.22 -11.65 -2.14
N ARG A 29 6.15 -12.14 -2.78
CA ARG A 29 5.10 -11.29 -3.35
C ARG A 29 4.07 -10.99 -2.27
N TYR A 30 4.19 -9.81 -1.65
CA TYR A 30 3.21 -9.35 -0.67
C TYR A 30 1.89 -8.95 -1.33
N PRO A 31 0.75 -9.06 -0.61
CA PRO A 31 -0.55 -8.64 -1.13
C PRO A 31 -0.52 -7.17 -1.55
N HIS A 32 -0.65 -6.94 -2.85
CA HIS A 32 -0.62 -5.60 -3.44
C HIS A 32 -1.65 -4.63 -2.86
N LEU A 33 -2.74 -5.16 -2.30
CA LEU A 33 -3.81 -4.37 -1.71
C LEU A 33 -3.31 -3.44 -0.60
N TRP A 34 -2.45 -3.92 0.30
CA TRP A 34 -2.02 -3.12 1.47
C TRP A 34 -1.19 -1.92 1.03
N VAL A 35 -0.26 -2.14 0.09
CA VAL A 35 0.55 -1.07 -0.50
C VAL A 35 -0.35 -0.03 -1.17
N ARG A 36 -1.37 -0.46 -1.93
CA ARG A 36 -2.32 0.44 -2.58
C ARG A 36 -3.12 1.27 -1.58
N LEU A 37 -3.52 0.69 -0.45
CA LEU A 37 -4.20 1.41 0.64
C LEU A 37 -3.29 2.46 1.30
N TYR A 38 -2.02 2.12 1.54
CA TYR A 38 -1.05 3.11 2.04
C TYR A 38 -0.75 4.21 1.02
N VAL A 39 -0.73 3.88 -0.28
CA VAL A 39 -0.63 4.89 -1.35
C VAL A 39 -1.81 5.84 -1.31
N LEU A 40 -3.04 5.32 -1.23
CA LEU A 40 -4.25 6.14 -1.13
C LEU A 40 -4.16 7.11 0.06
N GLU A 41 -3.86 6.61 1.25
CA GLU A 41 -3.77 7.43 2.47
C GLU A 41 -2.66 8.49 2.36
N LEU A 42 -1.50 8.15 1.79
CA LEU A 42 -0.44 9.13 1.64
C LEU A 42 -0.82 10.24 0.65
N TYR A 43 -1.58 9.95 -0.41
CA TYR A 43 -2.14 11.00 -1.28
C TYR A 43 -3.10 11.92 -0.52
N CYS A 44 -3.92 11.38 0.38
CA CYS A 44 -4.76 12.20 1.25
C CYS A 44 -3.93 13.15 2.12
N ILE A 45 -2.85 12.65 2.73
CA ILE A 45 -1.92 13.48 3.54
C ILE A 45 -1.28 14.58 2.69
N ILE A 46 -0.74 14.24 1.52
CA ILE A 46 -0.06 15.21 0.63
C ILE A 46 -1.02 16.32 0.18
N LEU A 47 -2.28 15.99 -0.08
CA LEU A 47 -3.30 16.93 -0.52
C LEU A 47 -4.01 17.67 0.63
N GLY A 48 -3.65 17.38 1.89
CA GLY A 48 -4.32 17.94 3.06
C GLY A 48 -5.80 17.55 3.15
N LEU A 49 -6.14 16.34 2.71
CA LEU A 49 -7.47 15.75 2.83
C LEU A 49 -7.63 15.09 4.21
N PRO A 50 -8.88 14.92 4.70
CA PRO A 50 -9.11 14.09 5.89
C PRO A 50 -8.60 12.65 5.65
N PRO A 51 -8.30 11.91 6.73
CA PRO A 51 -7.85 10.53 6.62
C PRO A 51 -8.95 9.67 5.97
N CYS A 52 -8.54 8.79 5.06
CA CYS A 52 -9.46 7.91 4.34
C CYS A 52 -9.28 6.45 4.74
N LEU A 53 -8.17 6.08 5.38
CA LEU A 53 -7.85 4.73 5.81
C LEU A 53 -7.85 4.61 7.34
N ASN A 54 -8.65 3.69 7.86
CA ASN A 54 -8.65 3.30 9.27
C ASN A 54 -8.08 1.89 9.42
N ILE A 55 -7.08 1.75 10.28
CA ILE A 55 -6.38 0.49 10.52
C ILE A 55 -6.69 0.01 11.93
N LEU A 56 -7.40 -1.09 12.06
CA LEU A 56 -7.63 -1.76 13.34
C LEU A 56 -6.70 -2.97 13.44
N ARG A 57 -5.70 -2.87 14.30
CA ARG A 57 -4.74 -3.94 14.56
C ARG A 57 -5.06 -4.62 15.90
N ARG A 58 -5.39 -5.91 15.88
CA ARG A 58 -5.46 -6.71 17.11
C ARG A 58 -4.06 -7.15 17.53
N LYS A 59 -3.86 -7.50 18.82
CA LYS A 59 -2.56 -7.94 19.37
C LYS A 59 -1.93 -9.14 18.64
N GLN A 60 -2.71 -9.87 17.84
CA GLN A 60 -2.28 -10.96 16.96
C GLN A 60 -1.96 -10.40 15.55
N PRO A 61 -0.74 -10.58 15.00
CA PRO A 61 -0.34 -10.02 13.70
C PRO A 61 -1.18 -10.52 12.51
N GLN A 62 -1.92 -11.63 12.70
CA GLN A 62 -2.73 -12.27 11.68
C GLN A 62 -4.06 -11.55 11.39
N LEU A 63 -4.48 -10.58 12.22
CA LEU A 63 -5.77 -9.89 12.06
C LEU A 63 -5.58 -8.38 12.09
N THR A 64 -5.23 -7.83 10.94
CA THR A 64 -5.30 -6.38 10.66
C THR A 64 -6.52 -6.13 9.78
N PHE A 65 -7.44 -5.31 10.25
CA PHE A 65 -8.62 -4.89 9.49
C PHE A 65 -8.39 -3.49 8.93
N PHE A 66 -8.72 -3.32 7.65
CA PHE A 66 -8.67 -2.05 6.96
C PHE A 66 -10.08 -1.61 6.62
N THR A 67 -10.44 -0.41 7.06
CA THR A 67 -11.70 0.24 6.71
C THR A 67 -11.38 1.50 5.93
N ILE A 68 -12.14 1.75 4.86
CA ILE A 68 -11.91 2.87 3.96
C ILE A 68 -13.13 3.78 4.02
N ALA A 69 -12.89 5.07 4.26
CA ALA A 69 -13.90 6.09 4.43
C ALA A 69 -13.68 7.23 3.44
N LEU A 70 -14.19 7.06 2.22
CA LEU A 70 -14.12 8.08 1.17
C LEU A 70 -15.33 9.03 1.26
N GLN A 71 -15.03 10.30 1.48
CA GLN A 71 -15.97 11.43 1.39
C GLN A 71 -15.92 12.10 0.02
N SER A 72 -16.88 12.97 -0.29
CA SER A 72 -16.97 13.73 -1.55
C SER A 72 -15.69 14.49 -1.90
N CYS A 73 -15.00 15.07 -0.92
CA CYS A 73 -13.74 15.79 -1.12
C CYS A 73 -12.62 14.89 -1.69
N HIS A 74 -12.62 13.60 -1.37
CA HIS A 74 -11.65 12.64 -1.88
C HIS A 74 -11.90 12.35 -3.36
N TYR A 75 -13.15 12.11 -3.76
CA TYR A 75 -13.51 11.87 -5.16
C TYR A 75 -13.23 13.08 -6.06
N GLN A 76 -13.33 14.29 -5.53
CA GLN A 76 -13.07 15.52 -6.27
C GLN A 76 -11.58 15.81 -6.45
N ARG A 77 -10.75 15.46 -5.45
CA ARG A 77 -9.35 15.92 -5.38
C ARG A 77 -8.32 14.81 -5.61
N LEU A 78 -8.67 13.55 -5.38
CA LEU A 78 -7.75 12.44 -5.66
C LEU A 78 -7.67 12.15 -7.16
N PRO A 79 -6.48 11.84 -7.69
CA PRO A 79 -6.35 11.38 -9.07
C PRO A 79 -7.16 10.09 -9.30
N PRO A 80 -7.94 9.98 -10.41
CA PRO A 80 -8.79 8.81 -10.67
C PRO A 80 -8.04 7.47 -10.69
N HIS A 81 -6.79 7.46 -11.18
CA HIS A 81 -5.98 6.24 -11.22
C HIS A 81 -5.62 5.71 -9.82
N ILE A 82 -5.54 6.57 -8.79
CA ILE A 82 -5.30 6.17 -7.40
C ILE A 82 -6.56 5.54 -6.81
N LEU A 83 -7.73 6.13 -7.09
CA LEU A 83 -9.02 5.57 -6.66
C LEU A 83 -9.22 4.17 -7.25
N TRP A 84 -9.04 4.00 -8.56
CA TRP A 84 -9.20 2.70 -9.23
C TRP A 84 -8.17 1.66 -8.82
N ALA A 85 -6.94 2.08 -8.51
CA ALA A 85 -5.88 1.16 -8.09
C ALA A 85 -6.26 0.38 -6.83
N THR A 86 -7.12 0.92 -5.97
CA THR A 86 -7.56 0.23 -4.74
C THR A 86 -8.59 -0.88 -4.98
N GLY A 87 -9.15 -0.99 -6.20
CA GLY A 87 -10.12 -2.03 -6.55
C GLY A 87 -11.48 -1.89 -5.85
N LEU A 88 -11.72 -0.76 -5.18
CA LEU A 88 -13.00 -0.40 -4.58
C LEU A 88 -13.91 0.06 -5.72
N LYS A 89 -14.98 -0.70 -5.96
CA LYS A 89 -16.10 -0.28 -6.82
C LYS A 89 -17.10 0.51 -5.99
#